data_AF-A0A967GZ88-F1
#
_entry.id   AF-A0A967GZ88-F1
#
_cell.length_a   1.000
_cell.length_b   1.000
_cell.length_c   1.000
_cell.angle_alpha   90.00
_cell.angle_beta   90.00
_cell.angle_gamma   90.00
#
_symmetry.space_group_name_H-M   'P 1'
#
loop_
_entity.id
_entity.type
_entity.pdbx_description
1 polymer ?
#
loop_
_entity_poly.entity_id
_entity_poly.type
_entity_poly.pdbx_seq_one_letter_code
_entity_poly.pdbx_strand_id
1 'polypeptide(L)'
;MTYAASETPTTPSRPGVTMKNSFARFGLPDELVRVLTDRSITEPFPVQSMTIPDALSGRDVSGRAPTGSGKTLAFGLPVLATVPK
;
A
#
# COMPACT_ATOMS: atom_id res chain seq x y z
N MET A 1 -32.42 31.01 3.17
CA MET A 1 -32.48 29.90 4.14
C MET A 1 -31.33 28.97 3.81
N THR A 2 -30.26 29.09 4.59
CA THR A 2 -28.99 28.37 4.47
C THR A 2 -29.17 26.90 4.85
N TYR A 3 -28.54 25.98 4.14
CA TYR A 3 -28.26 24.64 4.67
C TYR A 3 -26.74 24.46 4.72
N ALA A 4 -26.27 24.10 5.91
CA ALA A 4 -24.88 24.03 6.30
C ALA A 4 -24.35 22.59 6.23
N ALA A 5 -23.05 22.51 5.93
CA ALA A 5 -22.02 21.66 6.53
C ALA A 5 -22.09 20.11 6.46
N SER A 6 -21.02 19.60 5.84
CA SER A 6 -20.13 18.54 6.34
C SER A 6 -20.67 17.13 6.50
N GLU A 7 -20.36 16.29 5.51
CA GLU A 7 -20.11 14.87 5.75
C GLU A 7 -18.61 14.62 5.54
N THR A 8 -17.84 14.73 6.61
CA THR A 8 -16.52 14.09 6.69
C THR A 8 -16.71 12.58 6.55
N PRO A 9 -15.98 11.88 5.68
CA PRO A 9 -16.06 10.42 5.64
C PRO A 9 -15.45 9.87 6.93
N THR A 10 -16.32 9.43 7.83
CA THR A 10 -15.97 8.75 9.08
C THR A 10 -15.23 7.46 8.76
N THR A 11 -13.93 7.42 9.01
CA THR A 11 -13.15 6.18 9.02
C THR A 11 -13.64 5.30 10.18
N PRO A 12 -14.11 4.07 9.96
CA PRO A 12 -14.34 3.15 11.07
C PRO A 12 -12.97 2.70 11.61
N SER A 13 -12.54 3.28 12.73
CA SER A 13 -11.46 2.76 13.56
C SER A 13 -12.00 1.54 14.31
N ARG A 14 -11.72 0.33 13.81
CA ARG A 14 -11.91 -0.91 14.57
C ARG A 14 -10.56 -1.37 15.13
N PRO A 15 -10.37 -1.42 16.46
CA PRO A 15 -9.17 -1.98 17.05
C PRO A 15 -9.19 -3.50 16.97
N GLY A 16 -8.10 -4.09 16.46
CA GLY A 16 -7.74 -5.49 16.72
C GLY A 16 -8.15 -6.50 15.66
N VAL A 17 -7.43 -6.53 14.53
CA VAL A 17 -6.75 -7.76 14.11
C VAL A 17 -5.39 -7.34 13.57
N THR A 18 -4.34 -7.53 14.37
CA THR A 18 -2.96 -7.55 13.86
C THR A 18 -2.80 -8.81 13.00
N MET A 19 -3.54 -8.92 11.89
CA MET A 19 -3.06 -9.73 10.79
C MET A 19 -1.79 -9.03 10.36
N LYS A 20 -0.63 -9.63 10.66
CA LYS A 20 0.66 -9.14 10.17
C LYS A 20 0.57 -9.12 8.65
N ASN A 21 0.26 -7.95 8.08
CA ASN A 21 0.25 -7.77 6.66
C ASN A 21 1.69 -7.97 6.17
N SER A 22 1.90 -8.95 5.29
CA SER A 22 3.23 -9.36 4.86
C SER A 22 3.98 -8.25 4.12
N PHE A 23 3.30 -7.21 3.65
CA PHE A 23 3.93 -6.01 3.11
C PHE A 23 4.75 -5.22 4.15
N ALA A 24 4.45 -5.34 5.45
CA ALA A 24 5.18 -4.66 6.51
C ALA A 24 6.67 -5.03 6.52
N ARG A 25 7.03 -6.24 6.05
CA ARG A 25 8.42 -6.71 6.00
C ARG A 25 9.30 -5.93 5.02
N PHE A 26 8.71 -5.17 4.10
CA PHE A 26 9.44 -4.40 3.10
C PHE A 26 9.88 -3.01 3.60
N GLY A 27 9.50 -2.61 4.81
CA GLY A 27 9.81 -1.28 5.35
C GLY A 27 8.93 -0.17 4.79
N LEU A 28 7.70 -0.49 4.37
CA LEU A 28 6.72 0.50 3.95
C LEU A 28 6.21 1.31 5.15
N PRO A 29 5.81 2.59 4.97
CA PRO A 29 5.14 3.37 5.99
C PRO A 29 3.90 2.66 6.56
N ASP A 30 3.71 2.72 7.88
CA ASP A 30 2.60 2.06 8.58
C ASP A 30 1.22 2.46 8.05
N GLU A 31 1.08 3.70 7.58
CA GLU A 31 -0.15 4.20 6.96
C GLU A 31 -0.51 3.40 5.69
N LEU A 32 0.47 3.14 4.83
CA LEU A 32 0.25 2.33 3.62
C LEU A 32 -0.10 0.88 3.99
N VAL A 33 0.61 0.30 4.96
CA VAL A 33 0.33 -1.06 5.44
C VAL A 33 -1.08 -1.18 6.01
N ARG A 34 -1.54 -0.18 6.77
CA ARG A 34 -2.92 -0.10 7.27
C ARG A 34 -3.92 -0.03 6.12
N VAL A 35 -3.74 0.88 5.17
CA VAL A 35 -4.65 1.01 4.01
C VAL A 35 -4.70 -0.28 3.19
N LEU A 36 -3.57 -0.97 2.99
CA LEU A 36 -3.54 -2.27 2.33
C LEU A 36 -4.34 -3.32 3.11
N THR A 37 -4.20 -3.34 4.44
CA THR A 37 -4.93 -4.24 5.33
C THR A 37 -6.43 -3.99 5.30
N ASP A 38 -6.85 -2.73 5.36
CA ASP A 38 -8.26 -2.32 5.31
C ASP A 38 -8.91 -2.69 3.96
N ARG A 39 -8.10 -2.80 2.90
CA ARG A 39 -8.50 -3.26 1.57
C ARG A 39 -8.36 -4.77 1.37
N SER A 40 -8.04 -5.53 2.42
CA SER A 40 -7.78 -6.97 2.37
C SER A 40 -6.63 -7.38 1.45
N ILE A 41 -5.66 -6.48 1.22
CA ILE A 41 -4.43 -6.74 0.48
C ILE A 41 -3.33 -7.07 1.50
N THR A 42 -3.21 -8.34 1.85
CA THR A 42 -2.35 -8.78 2.96
C THR A 42 -1.09 -9.52 2.52
N GLU A 43 -1.10 -10.11 1.32
CA GLU A 43 0.02 -10.91 0.79
C GLU A 43 0.52 -10.37 -0.54
N PRO A 44 1.83 -10.12 -0.68
CA PRO A 44 2.40 -9.64 -1.93
C PRO A 44 2.50 -10.77 -2.97
N PHE A 45 2.18 -10.44 -4.22
CA PHE A 45 2.47 -11.34 -5.34
C PHE A 45 3.98 -11.48 -5.59
N PRO A 46 4.44 -12.51 -6.32
CA PRO A 46 5.86 -12.73 -6.57
C PRO A 46 6.56 -11.50 -7.17
N VAL A 47 5.96 -10.87 -8.19
CA VAL A 47 6.53 -9.66 -8.80
C VAL A 47 6.70 -8.54 -7.78
N GLN A 48 5.72 -8.32 -6.90
CA GLN A 48 5.79 -7.30 -5.86
C GLN A 48 6.89 -7.60 -4.84
N SER A 49 6.99 -8.86 -4.37
CA SER A 49 8.01 -9.25 -3.39
C SER A 49 9.43 -9.11 -3.93
N MET A 50 9.62 -9.33 -5.23
CA MET A 50 10.92 -9.20 -5.88
C MET A 50 11.29 -7.75 -6.19
N THR A 51 10.32 -6.88 -6.47
CA THR A 51 10.60 -5.52 -6.96
C THR A 51 10.51 -4.44 -5.89
N ILE A 52 9.64 -4.59 -4.89
CA ILE A 52 9.38 -3.53 -3.89
C ILE A 52 10.64 -3.18 -3.09
N PRO A 53 11.42 -4.13 -2.53
CA PRO A 53 12.62 -3.79 -1.76
C PRO A 53 13.66 -3.03 -2.58
N ASP A 54 13.83 -3.42 -3.85
CA ASP A 54 14.78 -2.81 -4.77
C ASP A 54 14.35 -1.39 -5.14
N ALA A 55 13.06 -1.19 -5.45
CA ALA A 55 12.49 0.12 -5.76
C ALA A 55 12.53 1.08 -4.56
N LEU A 56 12.26 0.59 -3.34
CA LEU A 56 12.41 1.39 -2.10
C LEU A 56 13.87 1.78 -1.84
N SER A 57 14.83 0.99 -2.31
CA SER A 57 16.26 1.30 -2.23
C SER A 57 16.71 2.29 -3.31
N GLY A 58 15.80 2.82 -4.14
CA GLY A 58 16.11 3.73 -5.24
C GLY A 58 16.79 3.07 -6.43
N ARG A 59 16.74 1.75 -6.55
CA ARG A 59 17.27 1.03 -7.73
C ARG A 59 16.24 1.02 -8.85
N ASP A 60 16.73 1.07 -10.09
CA ASP A 60 15.90 0.86 -11.27
C ASP A 60 15.43 -0.60 -11.31
N VAL A 61 14.15 -0.79 -11.61
CA VAL A 61 13.54 -2.12 -11.64
C VAL A 61 12.73 -2.32 -12.92
N SER A 62 13.00 -3.43 -13.61
CA SER A 62 12.19 -3.91 -14.73
C SER A 62 11.58 -5.27 -14.38
N GLY A 63 10.25 -5.34 -14.40
CA GLY A 63 9.51 -6.53 -14.01
C GLY A 63 8.57 -7.01 -15.12
N ARG A 64 8.68 -8.28 -15.51
CA ARG A 64 7.73 -8.94 -16.43
C ARG A 64 6.81 -9.86 -15.63
N ALA A 65 5.51 -9.57 -15.66
CA ALA A 65 4.48 -10.40 -15.04
C ALA A 65 3.17 -10.28 -15.84
N PRO A 66 2.30 -11.31 -15.82
CA PRO A 66 1.02 -11.26 -16.54
C PRO A 66 0.08 -10.16 -16.00
N THR A 67 -1.00 -9.91 -16.73
CA THR A 67 -2.08 -9.03 -16.26
C THR A 67 -2.71 -9.63 -15.00
N GLY A 68 -3.15 -8.79 -14.06
CA GLY A 68 -3.69 -9.24 -12.77
C GLY A 68 -2.63 -9.55 -11.70
N SER A 69 -1.34 -9.62 -12.02
CA SER A 69 -0.26 -9.86 -11.04
C SER A 69 0.08 -8.67 -10.14
N GLY A 70 -0.77 -7.64 -10.09
CA GLY A 70 -0.60 -6.50 -9.17
C GLY A 70 0.60 -5.60 -9.44
N LYS A 71 1.08 -5.51 -10.70
CA LYS A 71 2.19 -4.61 -11.09
C LYS A 71 1.96 -3.15 -10.68
N THR A 72 0.72 -2.67 -10.69
CA THR A 72 0.37 -1.32 -10.26
C THR A 72 0.83 -1.03 -8.83
N LEU A 73 0.61 -1.95 -7.89
CA LEU A 73 1.08 -1.79 -6.51
C LEU A 73 2.59 -2.02 -6.40
N ALA A 74 3.17 -2.87 -7.25
CA ALA A 74 4.61 -3.13 -7.28
C ALA A 74 5.42 -1.85 -7.54
N PHE A 75 4.90 -0.93 -8.37
CA PHE A 75 5.52 0.38 -8.64
C PHE A 75 4.93 1.51 -7.77
N GLY A 76 3.62 1.51 -7.52
CA GLY A 76 2.94 2.58 -6.82
C GLY A 76 3.30 2.66 -5.33
N LEU A 77 3.50 1.52 -4.65
CA LEU A 77 3.86 1.52 -3.23
C LEU A 77 5.23 2.17 -2.97
N PRO A 78 6.30 1.83 -3.72
CA PRO A 78 7.56 2.56 -3.62
C PRO A 78 7.41 4.07 -3.85
N VAL A 79 6.70 4.48 -4.90
CA VAL A 79 6.49 5.91 -5.19
C VAL A 79 5.82 6.62 -4.00
N LEU A 80 4.72 6.07 -3.48
CA LEU A 80 4.01 6.66 -2.34
C LEU A 80 4.87 6.69 -1.06
N ALA A 81 5.77 5.72 -0.89
CA ALA A 81 6.63 5.64 0.28
C ALA A 81 7.79 6.64 0.24
N THR A 82 8.25 7.06 -0.95
CA THR A 82 9.44 7.91 -1.12
C THR A 82 9.13 9.35 -1.53
N VAL A 83 7.90 9.67 -1.95
CA VAL A 83 7.52 11.04 -2.31
C VAL A 83 7.59 11.95 -1.06
N PRO A 84 8.24 13.13 -1.16
CA PRO A 84 8.26 14.11 -0.07
C PRO A 84 6.85 14.55 0.33
N LYS A 85 6.63 14.77 1.63
CA LYS A 85 5.37 15.29 2.17
C LYS A 85 5.24 16.79 2.00
#